data_AF-A0A4U6TAU4-F1
#
_entry.id   AF-A0A4U6TAU4-F1
#
_cell.length_a   1.000
_cell.length_b   1.000
_cell.length_c   1.000
_cell.angle_alpha   90.00
_cell.angle_beta   90.00
_cell.angle_gamma   90.00
#
_symmetry.space_group_name_H-M   'P 1'
#
loop_
_entity.id
_entity.type
_entity.pdbx_description
1 polymer ?
#
loop_
_entity_poly.entity_id
_entity_poly.type
_entity_poly.pdbx_seq_one_letter_code
_entity_poly.pdbx_strand_id
1 'polypeptide(L)'
;PAHPTKPKEKSSPSRGAGEIPSISGEASGEPPFHFKSTRRAARNMPALAEQDHHDALSLFASRLSRQHRFGDDDLRLLEAALSAGADVPALLATRSAARRLLQQRAKEAFAALDPLLDQGRSLASADFFARAFALVGDVESCLAMRYEALLLRDAKYSDNHHLQVSRQEWLTFAKDSLDNGFYTIASKACAHATAHVHRSHPGQLGSTNSIEKDEINDIIGLQNLAKSLSAQHSVQTQSAEYMKRRASGVHEKYNLQPGKPKLPGSSMFRLGIKTRNIKKLLHSRERNLGEI
;
A
#
# COMPACT_ATOMS: atom_id res chain seq x y z
N PRO A 1 -57.72 10.58 25.83
CA PRO A 1 -58.39 11.51 26.77
C PRO A 1 -57.34 12.32 27.56
N ALA A 2 -57.65 13.59 27.87
CA ALA A 2 -56.92 14.48 28.79
C ALA A 2 -55.43 14.81 28.50
N HIS A 3 -55.28 16.04 28.03
CA HIS A 3 -54.10 16.89 27.88
C HIS A 3 -53.34 17.24 29.20
N PRO A 4 -52.22 18.01 29.15
CA PRO A 4 -51.20 18.07 30.19
C PRO A 4 -51.21 19.37 31.03
N THR A 5 -50.24 19.50 31.95
CA THR A 5 -49.92 20.75 32.68
C THR A 5 -48.53 21.31 32.33
N LYS A 6 -48.53 22.55 31.83
CA LYS A 6 -47.40 23.52 31.80
C LYS A 6 -47.42 24.36 33.11
N PRO A 7 -46.68 25.48 33.24
CA PRO A 7 -45.22 25.66 33.24
C PRO A 7 -44.74 26.41 34.51
N LYS A 8 -43.45 26.75 34.61
CA LYS A 8 -43.01 27.97 35.33
C LYS A 8 -41.99 28.76 34.49
N GLU A 9 -41.93 30.05 34.77
CA GLU A 9 -41.43 31.13 33.92
C GLU A 9 -40.62 32.13 34.78
N LYS A 10 -39.88 33.05 34.12
CA LYS A 10 -39.19 34.25 34.68
C LYS A 10 -37.80 33.94 35.27
N SER A 11 -36.78 34.82 35.16
CA SER A 11 -36.74 36.22 34.68
C SER A 11 -35.36 36.63 34.11
N SER A 12 -35.37 37.66 33.26
CA SER A 12 -34.28 38.65 33.09
C SER A 12 -34.87 40.03 33.39
N PRO A 13 -34.11 41.06 33.83
CA PRO A 13 -33.22 41.87 32.97
C PRO A 13 -31.83 42.07 33.65
N SER A 14 -30.97 43.10 33.44
CA SER A 14 -31.05 44.39 32.75
C SER A 14 -29.68 44.92 32.26
N ARG A 15 -29.63 46.21 31.88
CA ARG A 15 -28.45 46.97 31.43
C ARG A 15 -27.96 48.00 32.46
N GLY A 16 -26.70 48.42 32.32
CA GLY A 16 -26.14 49.71 32.75
C GLY A 16 -24.60 49.66 32.69
N ALA A 17 -23.80 50.67 32.31
CA ALA A 17 -23.89 51.99 31.67
C ALA A 17 -22.79 52.88 32.30
N GLY A 18 -22.11 53.70 31.49
CA GLY A 18 -21.13 54.71 31.93
C GLY A 18 -19.69 54.21 32.18
N GLU A 19 -18.64 55.04 32.07
CA GLU A 19 -18.44 56.26 31.26
C GLU A 19 -16.93 56.61 31.25
N ILE A 20 -16.46 57.43 30.30
CA ILE A 20 -15.08 57.95 30.22
C ILE A 20 -15.09 59.43 30.68
N PRO A 21 -14.01 59.96 31.29
CA PRO A 21 -13.20 60.98 30.58
C PRO A 21 -11.66 60.79 30.79
N SER A 22 -10.83 60.93 29.75
CA SER A 22 -10.18 62.17 29.22
C SER A 22 -9.04 62.70 30.12
N ILE A 23 -7.83 63.00 29.61
CA ILE A 23 -7.31 64.32 29.16
C ILE A 23 -5.76 64.14 29.00
N SER A 24 -4.94 64.84 28.21
CA SER A 24 -4.98 65.53 26.89
C SER A 24 -3.52 65.92 26.54
N GLY A 25 -3.19 66.24 25.28
CA GLY A 25 -1.86 66.81 24.96
C GLY A 25 -1.51 66.88 23.47
N GLU A 26 -1.76 68.02 22.83
CA GLU A 26 -1.38 68.33 21.44
C GLU A 26 0.07 68.84 21.33
N ALA A 27 0.69 68.71 20.15
CA ALA A 27 1.34 69.84 19.44
C ALA A 27 1.84 69.45 18.03
N SER A 28 1.82 70.43 17.12
CA SER A 28 2.17 70.34 15.69
C SER A 28 3.64 70.70 15.39
N GLY A 29 4.20 70.23 14.27
CA GLY A 29 5.45 70.77 13.71
C GLY A 29 6.17 69.91 12.65
N GLU A 30 5.91 70.15 11.37
CA GLU A 30 6.77 69.79 10.21
C GLU A 30 7.62 71.06 9.79
N PRO A 31 8.55 71.06 8.80
CA PRO A 31 8.97 70.04 7.82
C PRO A 31 10.54 69.93 7.70
N PRO A 32 11.19 69.81 6.50
CA PRO A 32 11.43 68.56 5.78
C PRO A 32 12.91 68.32 5.37
N PHE A 33 13.37 67.06 5.23
CA PHE A 33 14.53 66.76 4.37
C PHE A 33 14.43 65.39 3.66
N HIS A 34 14.49 65.41 2.32
CA HIS A 34 14.65 64.22 1.49
C HIS A 34 16.10 63.72 1.51
N PHE A 35 16.30 62.42 1.73
CA PHE A 35 17.49 61.74 1.24
C PHE A 35 17.16 60.34 0.70
N LYS A 36 17.28 60.15 -0.62
CA LYS A 36 17.11 58.84 -1.27
C LYS A 36 18.41 58.04 -1.10
N SER A 37 18.37 56.92 -0.38
CA SER A 37 19.49 55.97 -0.29
C SER A 37 19.06 54.58 -0.73
N THR A 38 19.21 54.30 -2.03
CA THR A 38 18.95 52.97 -2.61
C THR A 38 20.09 52.01 -2.32
N ARG A 39 20.05 51.31 -1.18
CA ARG A 39 20.78 50.05 -1.01
C ARG A 39 19.92 48.89 -1.51
N ARG A 40 20.18 48.42 -2.73
CA ARG A 40 19.51 47.23 -3.28
C ARG A 40 20.14 46.00 -2.64
N ALA A 41 19.41 45.37 -1.72
CA ALA A 41 19.86 44.19 -1.00
C ALA A 41 20.16 43.02 -1.94
N ALA A 42 21.12 42.17 -1.55
CA ALA A 42 21.45 40.94 -2.24
C ALA A 42 20.21 40.04 -2.36
N ARG A 43 19.83 39.68 -3.59
CA ARG A 43 18.83 38.65 -3.84
C ARG A 43 19.51 37.28 -3.70
N ASN A 44 19.45 36.72 -2.50
CA ASN A 44 19.50 35.27 -2.35
C ASN A 44 18.32 34.70 -3.15
N MET A 45 18.60 33.96 -4.21
CA MET A 45 17.58 33.19 -4.91
C MET A 45 17.31 31.92 -4.10
N PRO A 46 16.07 31.65 -3.67
CA PRO A 46 15.75 30.39 -3.00
C PRO A 46 15.69 29.23 -4.00
N ALA A 47 15.96 28.03 -3.50
CA ALA A 47 15.85 26.79 -4.26
C ALA A 47 14.38 26.55 -4.68
N LEU A 48 14.09 26.78 -5.97
CA LEU A 48 12.75 26.66 -6.56
C LEU A 48 12.48 25.27 -7.17
N ALA A 49 13.41 24.32 -7.04
CA ALA A 49 13.31 22.96 -7.58
C ALA A 49 12.90 21.90 -6.54
N GLU A 50 13.19 22.12 -5.25
CA GLU A 50 12.90 21.15 -4.18
C GLU A 50 11.42 21.08 -3.79
N GLN A 51 10.61 22.07 -4.19
CA GLN A 51 9.28 22.30 -3.63
C GLN A 51 8.15 21.56 -4.37
N ASP A 52 8.33 21.24 -5.65
CA ASP A 52 7.32 20.54 -6.48
C ASP A 52 7.23 19.03 -6.15
N HIS A 53 8.30 18.42 -5.63
CA HIS A 53 8.37 16.97 -5.41
C HIS A 53 7.42 16.46 -4.32
N HIS A 54 7.09 17.28 -3.32
CA HIS A 54 6.15 16.91 -2.26
C HIS A 54 4.68 17.22 -2.58
N ASP A 55 4.40 18.01 -3.63
CA ASP A 55 3.03 18.40 -3.96
C ASP A 55 2.26 17.29 -4.69
N ALA A 56 2.88 16.62 -5.67
CA ALA A 56 2.19 15.62 -6.50
C ALA A 56 1.57 14.45 -5.70
N LEU A 57 2.30 13.87 -4.73
CA LEU A 57 1.74 12.79 -3.88
C LEU A 57 0.67 13.32 -2.91
N SER A 58 0.82 14.55 -2.42
CA SER A 58 -0.14 15.21 -1.53
C SER A 58 -1.45 15.53 -2.27
N LEU A 59 -1.35 16.00 -3.51
CA LEU A 59 -2.48 16.21 -4.41
C LEU A 59 -3.18 14.88 -4.74
N PHE A 60 -2.42 13.82 -5.04
CA PHE A 60 -2.96 12.48 -5.25
C PHE A 60 -3.73 11.96 -4.03
N ALA A 61 -3.17 12.10 -2.83
CA ALA A 61 -3.85 11.75 -1.58
C ALA A 61 -5.14 12.56 -1.36
N SER A 62 -5.12 13.86 -1.70
CA SER A 62 -6.31 14.73 -1.64
C SER A 62 -7.40 14.28 -2.61
N ARG A 63 -7.06 13.91 -3.86
CA ARG A 63 -8.00 13.38 -4.86
C ARG A 63 -8.62 12.05 -4.42
N LEU A 64 -7.78 11.08 -4.02
CA LEU A 64 -8.22 9.79 -3.45
C LEU A 64 -9.14 9.92 -2.23
N SER A 65 -9.00 11.00 -1.46
CA SER A 65 -9.83 11.25 -0.26
C SER A 65 -11.18 11.90 -0.58
N ARG A 66 -11.31 12.56 -1.74
CA ARG A 66 -12.51 13.32 -2.14
C ARG A 66 -13.37 12.59 -3.18
N GLN A 67 -12.80 11.69 -3.97
CA GLN A 67 -13.48 11.07 -5.10
C GLN A 67 -13.88 9.61 -4.81
N HIS A 68 -15.16 9.28 -5.00
CA HIS A 68 -15.67 7.89 -5.02
C HIS A 68 -15.57 7.21 -6.39
N ARG A 69 -14.75 7.78 -7.29
CA ARG A 69 -14.45 7.27 -8.62
C ARG A 69 -13.00 7.62 -8.92
N PHE A 70 -12.24 6.62 -9.31
CA PHE A 70 -10.82 6.73 -9.64
C PHE A 70 -10.66 6.68 -11.17
N GLY A 71 -9.69 7.41 -11.73
CA GLY A 71 -9.46 7.45 -13.18
C GLY A 71 -8.00 7.48 -13.59
N ASP A 72 -7.76 7.46 -14.90
CA ASP A 72 -6.41 7.50 -15.48
C ASP A 72 -5.65 8.78 -15.14
N ASP A 73 -6.35 9.90 -14.90
CA ASP A 73 -5.74 11.14 -14.39
C ASP A 73 -5.06 10.96 -13.04
N ASP A 74 -5.65 10.14 -12.17
CA ASP A 74 -5.12 9.88 -10.84
C ASP A 74 -3.92 8.92 -10.93
N LEU A 75 -3.95 7.95 -11.85
CA LEU A 75 -2.80 7.08 -12.14
C LEU A 75 -1.62 7.86 -12.73
N ARG A 76 -1.88 8.81 -13.65
CA ARG A 76 -0.84 9.71 -14.19
C ARG A 76 -0.24 10.62 -13.13
N LEU A 77 -1.06 11.11 -12.19
CA LEU A 77 -0.58 11.90 -11.06
C LEU A 77 0.27 11.06 -10.08
N LEU A 78 -0.13 9.80 -9.84
CA LEU A 78 0.68 8.84 -9.08
C LEU A 78 2.01 8.56 -9.79
N GLU A 79 2.01 8.28 -11.09
CA GLU A 79 3.22 8.03 -11.88
C GLU A 79 4.18 9.24 -11.87
N ALA A 80 3.64 10.45 -12.00
CA ALA A 80 4.41 11.69 -11.85
C ALA A 80 5.02 11.80 -10.45
N ALA A 81 4.26 11.54 -9.38
CA ALA A 81 4.77 11.54 -8.02
C ALA A 81 5.86 10.46 -7.80
N LEU A 82 5.71 9.27 -8.38
CA LEU A 82 6.69 8.17 -8.31
C LEU A 82 7.97 8.42 -9.13
N SER A 83 7.93 9.41 -10.01
CA SER A 83 9.07 9.88 -10.83
C SER A 83 9.70 11.16 -10.26
N ALA A 84 8.98 11.88 -9.41
CA ALA A 84 9.43 13.09 -8.73
C ALA A 84 10.25 12.75 -7.47
N GLY A 85 11.56 12.91 -7.56
CA GLY A 85 12.46 12.83 -6.43
C GLY A 85 13.89 13.16 -6.84
N ALA A 86 14.60 13.95 -6.03
CA ALA A 86 15.96 14.37 -6.30
C ALA A 86 16.99 13.21 -6.25
N ASP A 87 16.71 12.17 -5.46
CA ASP A 87 17.59 11.01 -5.28
C ASP A 87 16.83 9.69 -5.09
N VAL A 88 17.57 8.57 -5.10
CA VAL A 88 17.02 7.23 -4.92
C VAL A 88 16.34 7.04 -3.55
N PRO A 89 16.93 7.47 -2.41
CA PRO A 89 16.25 7.47 -1.11
C PRO A 89 14.87 8.16 -1.11
N ALA A 90 14.75 9.35 -1.70
CA ALA A 90 13.48 10.08 -1.82
C ALA A 90 12.48 9.30 -2.67
N LEU A 91 12.89 8.77 -3.83
CA LEU A 91 12.03 7.95 -4.71
C LEU A 91 11.54 6.66 -4.03
N LEU A 92 12.35 6.06 -3.15
CA LEU A 92 11.95 4.90 -2.33
C LEU A 92 11.03 5.28 -1.16
N ALA A 93 11.26 6.44 -0.53
CA ALA A 93 10.38 6.98 0.51
C ALA A 93 8.99 7.32 -0.07
N THR A 94 8.94 7.97 -1.22
CA THR A 94 7.70 8.28 -1.96
C THR A 94 6.95 7.02 -2.37
N ARG A 95 7.64 6.01 -2.93
CA ARG A 95 7.03 4.67 -3.18
C ARG A 95 6.45 4.05 -1.91
N SER A 96 7.18 4.11 -0.80
CA SER A 96 6.75 3.54 0.49
C SER A 96 5.59 4.30 1.14
N ALA A 97 5.47 5.61 0.89
CA ALA A 97 4.33 6.43 1.29
C ALA A 97 3.10 6.14 0.42
N ALA A 98 3.26 6.15 -0.90
CA ALA A 98 2.21 5.83 -1.87
C ALA A 98 1.63 4.43 -1.64
N ARG A 99 2.48 3.42 -1.35
CA ARG A 99 2.04 2.05 -1.04
C ARG A 99 1.09 2.00 0.15
N ARG A 100 1.48 2.62 1.27
CA ARG A 100 0.66 2.65 2.50
C ARG A 100 -0.66 3.40 2.28
N LEU A 101 -0.62 4.52 1.56
CA LEU A 101 -1.81 5.29 1.18
C LEU A 101 -2.78 4.45 0.33
N LEU A 102 -2.29 3.77 -0.71
CA LEU A 102 -3.11 2.89 -1.55
C LEU A 102 -3.69 1.72 -0.76
N GLN A 103 -2.90 1.05 0.08
CA GLN A 103 -3.37 -0.05 0.93
C GLN A 103 -4.47 0.40 1.91
N GLN A 104 -4.36 1.61 2.46
CA GLN A 104 -5.42 2.20 3.31
C GLN A 104 -6.66 2.53 2.47
N ARG A 105 -6.50 3.24 1.35
CA ARG A 105 -7.60 3.72 0.50
C ARG A 105 -8.36 2.58 -0.16
N ALA A 106 -7.69 1.49 -0.54
CA ALA A 106 -8.34 0.27 -1.00
C ALA A 106 -9.24 -0.33 0.08
N LYS A 107 -8.72 -0.50 1.31
CA LYS A 107 -9.52 -1.02 2.44
C LYS A 107 -10.74 -0.15 2.74
N GLU A 108 -10.57 1.18 2.76
CA GLU A 108 -11.67 2.12 2.96
C GLU A 108 -12.70 2.05 1.83
N ALA A 109 -12.27 1.94 0.56
CA ALA A 109 -13.16 1.81 -0.57
C ALA A 109 -14.00 0.52 -0.51
N PHE A 110 -13.36 -0.65 -0.29
CA PHE A 110 -14.09 -1.92 -0.23
C PHE A 110 -14.92 -2.10 1.05
N ALA A 111 -14.57 -1.43 2.15
CA ALA A 111 -15.40 -1.42 3.36
C ALA A 111 -16.68 -0.57 3.23
N ALA A 112 -16.74 0.35 2.26
CA ALA A 112 -17.86 1.27 2.04
C ALA A 112 -18.84 0.81 0.93
N LEU A 113 -18.56 -0.29 0.24
CA LEU A 113 -19.38 -0.80 -0.87
C LEU A 113 -20.30 -1.92 -0.41
N ASP A 114 -21.54 -1.93 -0.89
CA ASP A 114 -22.42 -3.10 -0.73
C ASP A 114 -22.05 -4.17 -1.79
N PRO A 115 -21.70 -5.42 -1.39
CA PRO A 115 -21.28 -6.46 -2.34
C PRO A 115 -22.32 -6.85 -3.39
N LEU A 116 -23.62 -6.65 -3.11
CA LEU A 116 -24.73 -7.01 -3.98
C LEU A 116 -25.19 -5.83 -4.85
N LEU A 117 -25.12 -4.60 -4.34
CA LEU A 117 -25.63 -3.41 -5.04
C LEU A 117 -24.54 -2.63 -5.80
N ASP A 118 -23.30 -2.59 -5.30
CA ASP A 118 -22.22 -1.77 -5.85
C ASP A 118 -21.24 -2.57 -6.75
N GLN A 119 -21.61 -3.77 -7.23
CA GLN A 119 -20.71 -4.66 -7.98
C GLN A 119 -19.97 -4.00 -9.15
N GLY A 120 -20.60 -3.04 -9.85
CA GLY A 120 -19.96 -2.25 -10.89
C GLY A 120 -18.92 -1.24 -10.40
N ARG A 121 -19.09 -0.65 -9.21
CA ARG A 121 -18.13 0.26 -8.57
C ARG A 121 -17.01 -0.50 -7.88
N SER A 122 -17.33 -1.68 -7.33
CA SER A 122 -16.36 -2.65 -6.81
C SER A 122 -15.38 -3.07 -7.93
N LEU A 123 -15.89 -3.46 -9.10
CA LEU A 123 -15.05 -3.81 -10.25
C LEU A 123 -14.16 -2.64 -10.71
N ALA A 124 -14.70 -1.44 -10.83
CA ALA A 124 -13.92 -0.26 -11.21
C ALA A 124 -12.85 0.12 -10.17
N SER A 125 -13.13 -0.11 -8.87
CA SER A 125 -12.16 0.11 -7.80
C SER A 125 -11.05 -0.94 -7.84
N ALA A 126 -11.39 -2.22 -8.05
CA ALA A 126 -10.43 -3.30 -8.16
C ALA A 126 -9.45 -3.10 -9.33
N ASP A 127 -9.95 -2.73 -10.51
CA ASP A 127 -9.11 -2.43 -11.68
C ASP A 127 -8.17 -1.24 -11.43
N PHE A 128 -8.69 -0.13 -10.89
CA PHE A 128 -7.86 1.03 -10.54
C PHE A 128 -6.78 0.68 -9.52
N PHE A 129 -7.12 0.01 -8.41
CA PHE A 129 -6.14 -0.32 -7.37
C PHE A 129 -5.12 -1.35 -7.89
N ALA A 130 -5.51 -2.32 -8.73
CA ALA A 130 -4.58 -3.23 -9.38
C ALA A 130 -3.51 -2.47 -10.18
N ARG A 131 -3.92 -1.49 -11.00
CA ARG A 131 -3.01 -0.65 -11.80
C ARG A 131 -2.15 0.27 -10.92
N ALA A 132 -2.73 0.87 -9.88
CA ALA A 132 -2.00 1.72 -8.93
C ALA A 132 -0.94 0.94 -8.14
N PHE A 133 -1.25 -0.28 -7.69
CA PHE A 133 -0.29 -1.15 -7.00
C PHE A 133 0.82 -1.64 -7.94
N ALA A 134 0.52 -1.89 -9.22
CA ALA A 134 1.54 -2.20 -10.23
C ALA A 134 2.56 -1.05 -10.38
N LEU A 135 2.09 0.20 -10.49
CA LEU A 135 2.96 1.39 -10.57
C LEU A 135 3.89 1.53 -9.35
N VAL A 136 3.41 1.23 -8.15
CA VAL A 136 4.18 1.31 -6.89
C VAL A 136 5.03 0.04 -6.62
N GLY A 137 4.93 -0.98 -7.47
CA GLY A 137 5.62 -2.26 -7.30
C GLY A 137 5.17 -3.02 -6.05
N ASP A 138 3.90 -2.92 -5.67
CA ASP A 138 3.28 -3.76 -4.64
C ASP A 138 2.62 -4.97 -5.31
N VAL A 139 3.42 -6.00 -5.56
CA VAL A 139 3.01 -7.19 -6.32
C VAL A 139 1.89 -7.96 -5.62
N GLU A 140 1.95 -8.10 -4.30
CA GLU A 140 0.93 -8.80 -3.50
C GLU A 140 -0.43 -8.10 -3.62
N SER A 141 -0.47 -6.78 -3.38
CA SER A 141 -1.71 -6.02 -3.45
C SER A 141 -2.21 -5.89 -4.90
N CYS A 142 -1.32 -5.82 -5.89
CA CYS A 142 -1.66 -5.85 -7.30
C CYS A 142 -2.35 -7.16 -7.70
N LEU A 143 -1.76 -8.32 -7.38
CA LEU A 143 -2.32 -9.62 -7.73
C LEU A 143 -3.62 -9.90 -6.97
N ALA A 144 -3.74 -9.47 -5.71
CA ALA A 144 -4.99 -9.55 -4.96
C ALA A 144 -6.11 -8.74 -5.64
N MET A 145 -5.85 -7.48 -6.02
CA MET A 145 -6.85 -6.64 -6.71
C MET A 145 -7.18 -7.15 -8.12
N ARG A 146 -6.20 -7.68 -8.86
CA ARG A 146 -6.45 -8.36 -10.15
C ARG A 146 -7.38 -9.56 -9.97
N TYR A 147 -7.14 -10.42 -8.97
CA TYR A 147 -7.98 -11.57 -8.68
C TYR A 147 -9.43 -11.17 -8.36
N GLU A 148 -9.63 -10.17 -7.49
CA GLU A 148 -10.97 -9.65 -7.17
C GLU A 148 -11.66 -9.05 -8.42
N ALA A 149 -10.93 -8.30 -9.26
CA ALA A 149 -11.48 -7.80 -10.52
C ALA A 149 -11.92 -8.92 -11.48
N LEU A 150 -11.17 -10.03 -11.54
CA LEU A 150 -11.58 -11.22 -12.30
C LEU A 150 -12.84 -11.86 -11.71
N LEU A 151 -12.91 -12.08 -10.39
CA LEU A 151 -14.11 -12.63 -9.74
C LEU A 151 -15.35 -11.74 -9.96
N LEU A 152 -15.21 -10.43 -9.78
CA LEU A 152 -16.30 -9.48 -9.94
C LEU A 152 -16.80 -9.42 -11.39
N ARG A 153 -15.91 -9.53 -12.39
CA ARG A 153 -16.28 -9.60 -13.80
C ARG A 153 -16.94 -10.94 -14.16
N ASP A 154 -16.42 -12.07 -13.67
CA ASP A 154 -16.98 -13.41 -13.92
C ASP A 154 -18.39 -13.55 -13.29
N ALA A 155 -18.61 -12.95 -12.13
CA ALA A 155 -19.92 -12.90 -11.47
C ALA A 155 -20.90 -11.92 -12.14
N LYS A 156 -20.44 -10.73 -12.53
CA LYS A 156 -21.30 -9.68 -13.12
C LYS A 156 -21.75 -10.00 -14.55
N TYR A 157 -20.95 -10.75 -15.30
CA TYR A 157 -21.19 -11.06 -16.72
C TYR A 157 -21.35 -12.57 -16.96
N SER A 158 -21.88 -13.32 -15.98
CA SER A 158 -22.12 -14.77 -16.07
C SER A 158 -22.89 -15.19 -17.33
N ASP A 159 -23.81 -14.35 -17.78
CA ASP A 159 -24.73 -14.64 -18.87
C ASP A 159 -24.19 -14.10 -20.22
N ASN A 160 -23.23 -13.18 -20.18
CA ASN A 160 -22.66 -12.49 -21.34
C ASN A 160 -21.27 -13.04 -21.68
N HIS A 161 -21.26 -14.10 -22.50
CA HIS A 161 -20.06 -14.84 -22.89
C HIS A 161 -18.94 -13.98 -23.49
N HIS A 162 -19.26 -12.83 -24.10
CA HIS A 162 -18.27 -11.88 -24.65
C HIS A 162 -17.65 -10.92 -23.61
N LEU A 163 -18.21 -10.85 -22.40
CA LEU A 163 -17.76 -9.96 -21.31
C LEU A 163 -17.31 -10.72 -20.06
N GLN A 164 -17.59 -12.02 -20.00
CA GLN A 164 -17.09 -12.95 -19.00
C GLN A 164 -15.55 -13.05 -19.06
N VAL A 165 -14.90 -13.40 -17.95
CA VAL A 165 -13.44 -13.67 -17.94
C VAL A 165 -13.16 -14.92 -18.76
N SER A 166 -12.32 -14.84 -19.79
CA SER A 166 -11.97 -16.03 -20.57
C SER A 166 -11.09 -17.02 -19.78
N ARG A 167 -11.12 -18.31 -20.18
CA ARG A 167 -10.17 -19.34 -19.70
C ARG A 167 -8.72 -18.83 -19.80
N GLN A 168 -8.36 -18.20 -20.92
CA GLN A 168 -7.01 -17.73 -21.17
C GLN A 168 -6.58 -16.63 -20.19
N GLU A 169 -7.48 -15.71 -19.81
CA GLU A 169 -7.18 -14.68 -18.82
C GLU A 169 -6.94 -15.28 -17.42
N TRP A 170 -7.75 -16.28 -17.02
CA TRP A 170 -7.52 -17.01 -15.77
C TRP A 170 -6.17 -17.74 -15.77
N LEU A 171 -5.76 -18.32 -16.90
CA LEU A 171 -4.46 -19.01 -17.02
C LEU A 171 -3.27 -18.05 -17.06
N THR A 172 -3.38 -16.91 -17.74
CA THR A 172 -2.36 -15.86 -17.69
C THR A 172 -2.18 -15.36 -16.26
N PHE A 173 -3.28 -15.04 -15.56
CA PHE A 173 -3.21 -14.65 -14.15
C PHE A 173 -2.66 -15.76 -13.22
N ALA A 174 -2.97 -17.03 -13.50
CA ALA A 174 -2.43 -18.15 -12.73
C ALA A 174 -0.90 -18.30 -12.89
N LYS A 175 -0.40 -18.13 -14.13
CA LYS A 175 1.05 -18.13 -14.43
C LYS A 175 1.75 -16.94 -13.78
N ASP A 176 1.24 -15.71 -14.00
CA ASP A 176 1.72 -14.49 -13.32
C ASP A 176 1.84 -14.70 -11.80
N SER A 177 0.81 -15.30 -11.19
CA SER A 177 0.76 -15.54 -9.74
C SER A 177 1.76 -16.61 -9.28
N LEU A 178 1.97 -17.67 -10.07
CA LEU A 178 2.93 -18.73 -9.79
C LEU A 178 4.37 -18.20 -9.85
N ASP A 179 4.70 -17.46 -10.89
CA ASP A 179 6.03 -16.90 -11.14
C ASP A 179 6.43 -15.87 -10.07
N ASN A 180 5.45 -15.19 -9.47
CA ASN A 180 5.64 -14.28 -8.34
C ASN A 180 5.55 -14.97 -6.96
N GLY A 181 5.42 -16.30 -6.90
CA GLY A 181 5.41 -17.09 -5.65
C GLY A 181 4.07 -17.17 -4.91
N PHE A 182 2.98 -16.63 -5.47
CA PHE A 182 1.64 -16.61 -4.87
C PHE A 182 0.85 -17.89 -5.20
N TYR A 183 1.40 -19.03 -4.79
CA TYR A 183 0.91 -20.36 -5.21
C TYR A 183 -0.55 -20.65 -4.83
N THR A 184 -1.05 -20.10 -3.72
CA THR A 184 -2.45 -20.27 -3.28
C THR A 184 -3.44 -19.63 -4.24
N ILE A 185 -3.17 -18.40 -4.71
CA ILE A 185 -4.04 -17.68 -5.65
C ILE A 185 -3.89 -18.22 -7.07
N ALA A 186 -2.69 -18.65 -7.45
CA ALA A 186 -2.45 -19.39 -8.70
C ALA A 186 -3.29 -20.68 -8.78
N SER A 187 -3.33 -21.49 -7.71
CA SER A 187 -4.17 -22.70 -7.67
C SER A 187 -5.67 -22.38 -7.76
N LYS A 188 -6.14 -21.27 -7.18
CA LYS A 188 -7.55 -20.83 -7.30
C LYS A 188 -7.86 -20.41 -8.73
N ALA A 189 -7.02 -19.59 -9.34
CA ALA A 189 -7.18 -19.16 -10.73
C ALA A 189 -7.21 -20.34 -11.71
N CYS A 190 -6.38 -21.37 -11.51
CA CYS A 190 -6.47 -22.62 -12.27
C CYS A 190 -7.84 -23.32 -12.08
N ALA A 191 -8.41 -23.30 -10.87
CA ALA A 191 -9.73 -23.90 -10.62
C ALA A 191 -10.85 -23.15 -11.40
N HIS A 192 -10.77 -21.81 -11.46
CA HIS A 192 -11.67 -21.02 -12.31
C HIS A 192 -11.47 -21.36 -13.79
N ALA A 193 -10.23 -21.43 -14.29
CA ALA A 193 -9.96 -21.85 -15.67
C ALA A 193 -10.57 -23.24 -16.00
N THR A 194 -10.44 -24.22 -15.11
CA THR A 194 -11.08 -25.56 -15.27
C THR A 194 -12.60 -25.50 -15.21
N ALA A 195 -13.20 -24.66 -14.37
CA ALA A 195 -14.66 -24.51 -14.30
C ALA A 195 -15.24 -23.94 -15.60
N HIS A 196 -14.53 -23.02 -16.25
CA HIS A 196 -14.91 -22.46 -17.55
C HIS A 196 -14.89 -23.50 -18.68
N VAL A 197 -14.01 -24.51 -18.64
CA VAL A 197 -14.05 -25.68 -19.56
C VAL A 197 -15.44 -26.32 -19.59
N HIS A 198 -16.02 -26.54 -18.40
CA HIS A 198 -17.25 -27.30 -18.24
C HIS A 198 -18.51 -26.48 -18.58
N ARG A 199 -18.42 -25.15 -18.56
CA ARG A 199 -19.54 -24.25 -18.87
C ARG A 199 -19.78 -24.12 -20.38
N SER A 200 -18.73 -24.13 -21.20
CA SER A 200 -18.85 -23.81 -22.63
C SER A 200 -19.49 -24.92 -23.48
N HIS A 201 -19.33 -26.21 -23.15
CA HIS A 201 -19.75 -27.30 -24.04
C HIS A 201 -20.37 -28.53 -23.31
N PRO A 202 -21.66 -28.49 -22.92
CA PRO A 202 -22.36 -29.66 -22.39
C PRO A 202 -22.70 -30.73 -23.44
N GLY A 203 -22.68 -30.39 -24.74
CA GLY A 203 -23.34 -31.18 -25.79
C GLY A 203 -22.48 -31.63 -26.98
N GLN A 204 -21.17 -31.35 -27.00
CA GLN A 204 -20.32 -31.57 -28.19
C GLN A 204 -19.20 -32.59 -27.95
N LEU A 205 -19.55 -33.77 -27.45
CA LEU A 205 -18.64 -34.92 -27.23
C LEU A 205 -18.24 -35.65 -28.54
N GLY A 206 -18.08 -34.90 -29.64
CA GLY A 206 -17.78 -35.45 -30.96
C GLY A 206 -16.89 -34.54 -31.79
N SER A 207 -15.62 -34.93 -31.91
CA SER A 207 -14.67 -34.56 -32.99
C SER A 207 -13.66 -33.41 -32.77
N THR A 208 -13.30 -33.04 -31.53
CA THR A 208 -12.16 -32.12 -31.23
C THR A 208 -11.16 -32.66 -30.17
N ASN A 209 -11.24 -33.97 -29.88
CA ASN A 209 -10.95 -34.53 -28.55
C ASN A 209 -9.46 -34.76 -28.16
N SER A 210 -8.49 -34.04 -28.76
CA SER A 210 -7.06 -34.09 -28.32
C SER A 210 -6.61 -32.76 -27.73
N ILE A 211 -6.62 -31.68 -28.53
CA ILE A 211 -6.02 -30.38 -28.13
C ILE A 211 -6.67 -29.84 -26.86
N GLU A 212 -8.01 -29.84 -26.77
CA GLU A 212 -8.69 -29.41 -25.55
C GLU A 212 -8.36 -30.29 -24.33
N LYS A 213 -8.14 -31.59 -24.54
CA LYS A 213 -7.79 -32.54 -23.48
C LYS A 213 -6.37 -32.29 -22.98
N ASP A 214 -5.44 -32.02 -23.88
CA ASP A 214 -4.05 -31.68 -23.58
C ASP A 214 -3.97 -30.34 -22.84
N GLU A 215 -4.72 -29.32 -23.27
CA GLU A 215 -4.89 -28.06 -22.52
C GLU A 215 -5.44 -28.31 -21.11
N ILE A 216 -6.51 -29.11 -20.95
CA ILE A 216 -7.08 -29.41 -19.62
C ILE A 216 -6.04 -30.08 -18.72
N ASN A 217 -5.24 -31.00 -19.27
CA ASN A 217 -4.15 -31.65 -18.53
C ASN A 217 -3.09 -30.65 -18.08
N ASP A 218 -2.72 -29.67 -18.92
CA ASP A 218 -1.79 -28.60 -18.57
C ASP A 218 -2.33 -27.71 -17.43
N ILE A 219 -3.62 -27.38 -17.44
CA ILE A 219 -4.27 -26.61 -16.35
C ILE A 219 -4.24 -27.40 -15.04
N ILE A 220 -4.54 -28.70 -15.09
CA ILE A 220 -4.48 -29.60 -13.93
C ILE A 220 -3.03 -29.74 -13.43
N GLY A 221 -2.06 -29.86 -14.33
CA GLY A 221 -0.63 -29.89 -14.03
C GLY A 221 -0.17 -28.63 -13.31
N LEU A 222 -0.50 -27.44 -13.84
CA LEU A 222 -0.21 -26.15 -13.24
C LEU A 222 -0.88 -25.98 -11.87
N GLN A 223 -2.14 -26.42 -11.72
CA GLN A 223 -2.84 -26.40 -10.44
C GLN A 223 -2.17 -27.30 -9.40
N ASN A 224 -1.76 -28.51 -9.79
CA ASN A 224 -1.10 -29.46 -8.91
C ASN A 224 0.30 -28.98 -8.51
N LEU A 225 1.03 -28.34 -9.43
CA LEU A 225 2.29 -27.66 -9.13
C LEU A 225 2.08 -26.54 -8.10
N ALA A 226 1.09 -25.67 -8.33
CA ALA A 226 0.75 -24.58 -7.41
C ALA A 226 0.34 -25.11 -6.01
N LYS A 227 -0.46 -26.18 -5.93
CA LYS A 227 -0.81 -26.86 -4.67
C LYS A 227 0.43 -27.43 -3.96
N SER A 228 1.31 -28.10 -4.71
CA SER A 228 2.55 -28.69 -4.19
C SER A 228 3.49 -27.62 -3.62
N LEU A 229 3.75 -26.55 -4.38
CA LEU A 229 4.56 -25.41 -3.93
C LEU A 229 3.92 -24.71 -2.73
N SER A 230 2.59 -24.53 -2.71
CA SER A 230 1.89 -23.98 -1.55
C SER A 230 2.05 -24.84 -0.29
N ALA A 231 2.07 -26.16 -0.42
CA ALA A 231 2.29 -27.08 0.71
C ALA A 231 3.75 -27.09 1.17
N GLN A 232 4.70 -27.06 0.22
CA GLN A 232 6.14 -26.99 0.47
C GLN A 232 6.53 -25.69 1.18
N HIS A 233 5.96 -24.56 0.76
CA HIS A 233 6.21 -23.24 1.35
C HIS A 233 5.28 -22.90 2.52
N SER A 234 4.49 -23.85 3.03
CA SER A 234 3.71 -23.64 4.26
C SER A 234 4.62 -23.47 5.49
N VAL A 235 4.16 -22.68 6.46
CA VAL A 235 4.91 -22.44 7.71
C VAL A 235 5.20 -23.76 8.45
N GLN A 236 4.27 -24.72 8.40
CA GLN A 236 4.44 -26.05 8.99
C GLN A 236 5.57 -26.82 8.31
N THR A 237 5.57 -26.92 6.98
CA THR A 237 6.62 -27.63 6.23
C THR A 237 7.97 -26.95 6.39
N GLN A 238 8.03 -25.62 6.29
CA GLN A 238 9.26 -24.85 6.50
C GLN A 238 9.80 -25.00 7.93
N SER A 239 8.93 -25.01 8.95
CA SER A 239 9.33 -25.24 10.35
C SER A 239 9.84 -26.66 10.57
N ALA A 240 9.21 -27.66 9.96
CA ALA A 240 9.64 -29.06 10.02
C ALA A 240 11.01 -29.24 9.34
N GLU A 241 11.21 -28.68 8.15
CA GLU A 241 12.51 -28.66 7.46
C GLU A 241 13.58 -27.91 8.27
N TYR A 242 13.26 -26.75 8.84
CA TYR A 242 14.17 -26.02 9.73
C TYR A 242 14.57 -26.85 10.96
N MET A 243 13.61 -27.51 11.61
CA MET A 243 13.89 -28.38 12.76
C MET A 243 14.68 -29.62 12.38
N LYS A 244 14.44 -30.20 11.20
CA LYS A 244 15.21 -31.32 10.62
C LYS A 244 16.65 -30.91 10.31
N ARG A 245 16.89 -29.74 9.70
CA ARG A 245 18.22 -29.16 9.46
C ARG A 245 18.96 -28.86 10.76
N ARG A 246 18.24 -28.36 11.78
CA ARG A 246 18.78 -28.13 13.12
C ARG A 246 19.14 -29.43 13.84
N ALA A 247 18.36 -30.50 13.66
CA ALA A 247 18.59 -31.81 14.27
C ALA A 247 19.71 -32.59 13.56
N SER A 248 19.84 -32.47 12.23
CA SER A 248 20.89 -33.15 11.45
C SER A 248 22.27 -32.51 11.58
N GLY A 249 22.38 -31.32 12.19
CA GLY A 249 23.63 -30.58 12.31
C GLY A 249 24.20 -30.09 10.97
N VAL A 250 23.44 -30.22 9.87
CA VAL A 250 23.83 -29.77 8.53
C VAL A 250 23.69 -28.26 8.47
N HIS A 251 24.67 -27.59 9.06
CA HIS A 251 24.88 -26.17 8.83
C HIS A 251 25.49 -26.01 7.44
N GLU A 252 24.64 -25.61 6.50
CA GLU A 252 25.07 -25.14 5.19
C GLU A 252 26.15 -24.07 5.40
N LYS A 253 27.30 -24.21 4.72
CA LYS A 253 28.56 -23.58 5.10
C LYS A 253 28.66 -22.11 4.66
N TYR A 254 27.79 -21.27 5.19
CA TYR A 254 28.07 -19.83 5.31
C TYR A 254 29.16 -19.68 6.40
N ASN A 255 30.43 -19.65 5.97
CA ASN A 255 31.59 -19.66 6.88
C ASN A 255 31.70 -18.38 7.72
N LEU A 256 31.02 -18.31 8.86
CA LEU A 256 31.36 -17.41 9.97
C LEU A 256 31.19 -18.10 11.34
N GLN A 257 32.34 -18.43 11.92
CA GLN A 257 32.63 -18.81 13.32
C GLN A 257 32.35 -20.27 13.77
N PRO A 258 33.26 -20.90 14.55
CA PRO A 258 33.13 -22.30 14.99
C PRO A 258 32.09 -22.49 16.10
N GLY A 259 31.72 -23.76 16.33
CA GLY A 259 30.69 -24.17 17.27
C GLY A 259 30.86 -23.62 18.69
N LYS A 260 29.77 -23.11 19.27
CA LYS A 260 29.73 -22.57 20.64
C LYS A 260 29.94 -23.71 21.65
N PRO A 261 30.99 -23.70 22.49
CA PRO A 261 31.02 -24.55 23.68
C PRO A 261 29.87 -24.14 24.62
N LYS A 262 29.31 -25.11 25.37
CA LYS A 262 28.32 -24.85 26.41
C LYS A 262 28.97 -24.13 27.59
N LEU A 263 29.11 -22.81 27.46
CA LEU A 263 29.63 -21.94 28.51
C LEU A 263 28.60 -21.81 29.66
N PRO A 264 29.04 -21.84 30.94
CA PRO A 264 28.18 -21.52 32.07
C PRO A 264 27.53 -20.13 31.91
N GLY A 265 26.32 -19.95 32.46
CA GLY A 265 25.52 -18.73 32.29
C GLY A 265 26.25 -17.44 32.70
N SER A 266 27.14 -17.51 33.70
CA SER A 266 28.00 -16.40 34.13
C SER A 266 28.99 -15.95 33.04
N SER A 267 29.51 -16.88 32.24
CA SER A 267 30.40 -16.57 31.12
C SER A 267 29.63 -15.98 29.95
N MET A 268 28.44 -16.51 29.65
CA MET A 268 27.50 -15.93 28.68
C MET A 268 27.11 -14.48 29.04
N PHE A 269 26.83 -14.20 30.32
CA PHE A 269 26.55 -12.85 30.81
C PHE A 269 27.74 -11.90 30.58
N ARG A 270 28.95 -12.29 31.02
CA ARG A 270 30.16 -11.47 30.83
C ARG A 270 30.50 -11.24 29.35
N LEU A 271 30.26 -12.23 28.50
CA LEU A 271 30.42 -12.11 27.05
C LEU A 271 29.38 -11.13 26.46
N GLY A 272 28.13 -11.20 26.90
CA GLY A 272 27.08 -10.24 26.52
C GLY A 272 27.43 -8.80 26.86
N ILE A 273 27.96 -8.55 28.07
CA ILE A 273 28.44 -7.23 28.49
C ILE A 273 29.62 -6.76 27.61
N LYS A 274 30.63 -7.60 27.38
CA LYS A 274 31.75 -7.27 26.48
C LYS A 274 31.29 -6.92 25.08
N THR A 275 30.41 -7.73 24.48
CA THR A 275 29.85 -7.49 23.13
C THR A 275 29.06 -6.18 23.07
N ARG A 276 28.25 -5.87 24.08
CA ARG A 276 27.51 -4.60 24.16
C ARG A 276 28.45 -3.39 24.26
N ASN A 277 29.53 -3.51 25.04
CA ASN A 277 30.52 -2.44 25.19
C ASN A 277 31.32 -2.22 23.90
N ILE A 278 31.72 -3.29 23.19
CA ILE A 278 32.40 -3.19 21.89
C ILE A 278 31.49 -2.50 20.86
N LYS A 279 30.20 -2.88 20.78
CA LYS A 279 29.24 -2.22 19.88
C LYS A 279 29.05 -0.73 20.22
N LYS A 280 28.96 -0.39 21.51
CA LYS A 280 28.93 1.02 21.95
C LYS A 280 30.20 1.79 21.55
N LEU A 281 31.37 1.17 21.69
CA LEU A 281 32.66 1.79 21.34
C LEU A 281 32.76 2.04 19.82
N LEU A 282 32.35 1.07 19.00
CA LEU A 282 32.29 1.21 17.54
C LEU A 282 31.32 2.35 17.15
N HIS A 283 30.09 2.36 17.68
CA HIS A 283 29.13 3.44 17.42
C HIS A 283 29.52 4.81 18.01
N SER A 284 30.41 4.88 19.01
CA SER A 284 31.03 6.18 19.38
C SER A 284 32.12 6.59 18.41
N ARG A 285 32.93 5.64 17.91
CA ARG A 285 34.01 5.93 16.96
C ARG A 285 33.48 6.32 15.58
N GLU A 286 32.40 5.68 15.12
CA GLU A 286 31.67 6.02 13.90
C GLU A 286 31.08 7.44 13.97
N ARG A 287 30.45 7.82 15.09
CA ARG A 287 29.93 9.19 15.28
C ARG A 287 31.04 10.24 15.33
N ASN A 288 32.14 9.96 16.01
CA ASN A 288 33.30 10.87 16.07
C ASN A 288 34.06 11.01 14.72
N LEU A 289 33.74 10.19 13.71
CA LEU A 289 34.28 10.28 12.35
C LEU A 289 33.32 10.98 11.37
N GLY A 290 32.14 11.41 11.83
CA GLY A 290 31.17 12.20 11.06
C GLY A 290 31.17 13.70 11.37
N GLU A 291 32.11 14.17 12.21
CA GLU A 291 32.26 15.59 12.62
C GLU A 291 33.61 16.19 12.15
N ILE A 292 34.17 15.69 11.05
CA ILE A 292 35.37 16.22 10.36
C ILE A 292 35.07 16.37 8.86
#